data_AF-A0A1D1WA84-F1
#
_entry.id   AF-A0A1D1WA84-F1
#
_cell.length_a   1.000
_cell.length_b   1.000
_cell.length_c   1.000
_cell.angle_alpha   90.00
_cell.angle_beta   90.00
_cell.angle_gamma   90.00
#
_symmetry.space_group_name_H-M   'P 1'
#
loop_
_entity.id
_entity.type
_entity.pdbx_description
1 polymer ?
#
loop_
_entity_poly.entity_id
_entity_poly.type
_entity_poly.pdbx_seq_one_letter_code
_entity_poly.pdbx_strand_id
1 'polypeptide(L)'
;MSSLLRLLRRLIKEGSLHKLQCMECQEELNPFDVQLSVEPLLWDKYQQFQLDNALSSMQDVVYCPRPWCNTAVIKEADCDAGRCPGCSYVFCVHCRRGYHGVDPCAFNGDKRILVDEYEGADVKTKQNMEKRYGRARLRNLCDEIKAEEWVSKNAKQCPKCKFPVEKMGGCNKMVCSKCGSAFCWICMHRLTGVDPYDHFQDPQNKNCFMNLMMGIEDSDEEGGENDGDDFDEAAVRDDGLFVLEELRNVLGQAVRMLQNI
;
A
#
# COMPACT_ATOMS: atom_id res chain seq x y z
N MET A 1 -21.67 49.48 0.48
CA MET A 1 -22.22 48.61 -0.60
C MET A 1 -21.19 48.11 -1.63
N SER A 2 -20.28 48.94 -2.19
CA SER A 2 -19.33 48.51 -3.24
C SER A 2 -18.36 47.38 -2.82
N SER A 3 -17.89 47.38 -1.58
CA SER A 3 -16.94 46.37 -1.07
C SER A 3 -17.58 44.99 -0.85
N LEU A 4 -18.84 44.96 -0.37
CA LEU A 4 -19.61 43.73 -0.14
C LEU A 4 -19.89 43.00 -1.46
N LEU A 5 -20.26 43.74 -2.51
CA LEU A 5 -20.50 43.19 -3.84
C LEU A 5 -19.25 42.59 -4.48
N ARG A 6 -18.08 43.23 -4.30
CA ARG A 6 -16.81 42.66 -4.76
C ARG A 6 -16.43 41.40 -4.01
N LEU A 7 -16.65 41.37 -2.70
CA LEU A 7 -16.38 40.20 -1.86
C LEU A 7 -17.30 39.03 -2.24
N LEU A 8 -18.62 39.26 -2.35
CA LEU A 8 -19.60 38.26 -2.77
C LEU A 8 -19.27 37.68 -4.16
N ARG A 9 -18.96 38.55 -5.13
CA ARG A 9 -18.52 38.09 -6.46
C ARG A 9 -17.24 37.25 -6.42
N ARG A 10 -16.31 37.56 -5.52
CA ARG A 10 -15.07 36.82 -5.34
C ARG A 10 -15.34 35.45 -4.70
N LEU A 11 -16.09 35.40 -3.61
CA LEU A 11 -16.41 34.17 -2.89
C LEU A 11 -17.24 33.20 -3.74
N ILE A 12 -18.22 33.71 -4.51
CA ILE A 12 -19.00 32.89 -5.46
C ILE A 12 -18.10 32.38 -6.61
N LYS A 13 -17.09 33.14 -7.04
CA LYS A 13 -16.14 32.68 -8.07
C LYS A 13 -15.13 31.66 -7.55
N GLU A 14 -14.69 31.81 -6.30
CA GLU A 14 -13.72 30.93 -5.64
C GLU A 14 -14.38 29.65 -5.08
N GLY A 15 -15.71 29.52 -5.15
CA GLY A 15 -16.46 28.35 -4.69
C GLY A 15 -16.46 28.16 -3.17
N SER A 16 -16.03 29.19 -2.43
CA SER A 16 -15.87 29.14 -0.98
C SER A 16 -17.03 29.87 -0.31
N LEU A 17 -18.16 29.18 -0.20
CA LEU A 17 -19.40 29.71 0.39
C LEU A 17 -19.64 29.25 1.84
N HIS A 18 -18.63 28.68 2.50
CA HIS A 18 -18.76 28.31 3.90
C HIS A 18 -18.90 29.58 4.75
N LYS A 19 -20.16 29.94 5.03
CA LYS A 19 -20.61 31.06 5.87
C LYS A 19 -20.37 32.43 5.26
N LEU A 20 -21.22 32.80 4.30
CA LEU A 20 -21.37 34.20 3.88
C LEU A 20 -21.87 35.01 5.08
N GLN A 21 -20.97 35.69 5.78
CA GLN A 21 -21.29 36.53 6.93
C GLN A 21 -21.17 38.01 6.56
N CYS A 22 -22.08 38.82 7.08
CA CYS A 22 -21.97 40.27 6.97
C CYS A 22 -20.73 40.76 7.72
N MET A 23 -19.90 41.59 7.07
CA MET A 23 -18.68 42.13 7.69
C MET A 23 -18.95 43.12 8.83
N GLU A 24 -20.16 43.69 8.90
CA GLU A 24 -20.52 44.70 9.89
C GLU A 24 -21.25 44.10 11.11
N CYS A 25 -22.05 43.05 10.92
CA CYS A 25 -22.83 42.43 12.01
C CYS A 25 -22.52 40.95 12.30
N GLN A 26 -21.63 40.30 11.54
CA GLN A 26 -21.27 38.88 11.65
C GLN A 26 -22.43 37.87 11.49
N GLU A 27 -23.64 38.34 11.19
CA GLU A 27 -24.79 37.48 10.90
C GLU A 27 -24.67 36.81 9.52
N GLU A 28 -25.20 35.60 9.40
CA GLU A 28 -25.29 34.91 8.12
C GLU A 28 -26.21 35.68 7.16
N LEU A 29 -25.70 35.95 5.96
CA LEU A 29 -26.44 36.66 4.92
C LEU A 29 -27.62 35.80 4.45
N ASN A 30 -28.82 36.34 4.56
CA ASN A 30 -30.03 35.71 4.05
C ASN A 30 -29.92 35.56 2.51
N PRO A 31 -30.27 34.39 1.94
CA PRO A 31 -30.32 34.20 0.49
C PRO A 31 -31.07 35.30 -0.28
N PHE A 32 -32.13 35.89 0.30
CA PHE A 32 -32.87 37.01 -0.31
C PHE A 32 -32.01 38.27 -0.47
N ASP A 33 -31.18 38.60 0.52
CA ASP A 33 -30.28 39.76 0.46
C ASP A 33 -29.17 39.57 -0.57
N VAL A 34 -28.72 38.32 -0.72
CA VAL A 34 -27.76 37.94 -1.77
C VAL A 34 -28.38 38.10 -3.15
N GLN A 35 -29.61 37.63 -3.37
CA GLN A 35 -30.33 37.76 -4.65
C GLN A 35 -30.48 39.20 -5.10
N LEU A 36 -30.80 40.11 -4.19
CA LEU A 36 -30.97 41.54 -4.50
C LEU A 36 -29.62 42.22 -4.83
N SER A 37 -28.52 41.64 -4.35
CA SER A 37 -27.18 42.20 -4.47
C SER A 37 -26.44 41.73 -5.72
N VAL A 38 -26.70 40.53 -6.23
CA VAL A 38 -25.93 39.93 -7.34
C VAL A 38 -26.67 39.94 -8.67
N GLU A 39 -25.91 39.91 -9.76
CA GLU A 39 -26.45 39.74 -11.11
C GLU A 39 -27.09 38.34 -11.27
N PRO A 40 -28.10 38.15 -12.14
CA PRO A 40 -28.81 36.87 -12.29
C PRO A 40 -27.89 35.66 -12.53
N LEU A 41 -26.85 35.83 -13.36
CA LEU A 41 -25.89 34.76 -13.65
C LEU A 41 -25.02 34.36 -12.43
N LEU A 42 -24.79 35.28 -11.50
CA LEU A 42 -24.07 35.02 -10.25
C LEU A 42 -25.00 34.39 -9.20
N TRP A 43 -26.28 34.76 -9.22
CA TRP A 43 -27.31 34.13 -8.40
C TRP A 43 -27.47 32.64 -8.72
N ASP A 44 -27.54 32.29 -10.01
CA ASP A 44 -27.64 30.88 -10.45
C ASP A 44 -26.45 30.06 -9.94
N LYS A 45 -25.24 30.61 -10.03
CA LYS A 45 -24.04 29.96 -9.47
C LYS A 45 -24.13 29.80 -7.97
N TYR A 46 -24.55 30.84 -7.25
CA TYR A 46 -24.72 30.79 -5.80
C TYR A 46 -25.73 29.71 -5.37
N GLN A 47 -26.86 29.61 -6.08
CA GLN A 47 -27.87 28.56 -5.84
C GLN A 47 -27.31 27.15 -6.11
N GLN A 48 -26.57 26.98 -7.21
CA GLN A 48 -25.89 25.72 -7.54
C GLN A 48 -24.88 25.32 -6.46
N PHE A 49 -24.01 26.25 -6.04
CA PHE A 49 -23.04 25.96 -4.97
C PHE A 49 -23.70 25.63 -3.63
N GLN A 50 -24.80 26.28 -3.27
CA GLN A 50 -25.56 25.91 -2.07
C GLN A 50 -26.11 24.50 -2.16
N LEU A 51 -26.70 24.13 -3.31
CA LEU A 51 -27.19 22.78 -3.55
C LEU A 51 -26.05 21.76 -3.49
N ASP A 52 -24.94 22.03 -4.17
CA ASP A 52 -23.78 21.14 -4.19
C ASP A 52 -23.18 20.94 -2.79
N ASN A 53 -23.10 21.99 -1.98
CA ASN A 53 -22.67 21.91 -0.58
C ASN A 53 -23.64 21.09 0.27
N ALA A 54 -24.96 21.30 0.11
CA ALA A 54 -25.97 20.55 0.84
C ALA A 54 -25.91 19.06 0.47
N LEU A 55 -25.84 18.72 -0.81
CA LEU A 55 -25.76 17.35 -1.29
C LEU A 55 -24.43 16.67 -0.93
N SER A 56 -23.31 17.39 -0.98
CA SER A 56 -21.99 16.84 -0.60
C SER A 56 -21.87 16.55 0.89
N SER A 57 -22.73 17.15 1.72
CA SER A 57 -22.80 16.86 3.15
C SER A 57 -23.55 15.56 3.48
N MET A 58 -24.35 15.06 2.54
CA MET A 58 -25.17 13.86 2.70
C MET A 58 -24.36 12.60 2.34
N GLN A 59 -24.36 11.60 3.21
CA GLN A 59 -23.57 10.36 3.02
C GLN A 59 -24.18 9.39 2.00
N ASP A 60 -25.46 9.55 1.72
CA ASP A 60 -26.26 8.73 0.81
C ASP A 60 -26.35 9.33 -0.60
N VAL A 61 -25.71 10.47 -0.88
CA VAL A 61 -25.70 11.09 -2.21
C VAL A 61 -24.36 10.87 -2.91
N VAL A 62 -24.42 10.31 -4.12
CA VAL A 62 -23.26 10.13 -4.99
C VAL A 62 -23.54 10.67 -6.38
N TYR A 63 -22.54 11.31 -7.00
CA TYR A 63 -22.70 11.86 -8.35
C TYR A 63 -22.43 10.82 -9.42
N CYS A 64 -23.22 10.85 -10.49
CA CYS A 64 -23.00 10.02 -11.66
C CYS A 64 -21.60 10.32 -12.24
N PRO A 65 -20.74 9.30 -12.42
CA PRO A 65 -19.34 9.51 -12.81
C PRO A 65 -19.15 9.85 -14.30
N ARG A 66 -20.22 9.86 -15.09
CA ARG A 66 -20.16 10.25 -16.50
C ARG A 66 -19.95 11.75 -16.60
N PRO A 67 -18.88 12.23 -17.27
CA PRO A 67 -18.54 13.65 -17.35
C PRO A 67 -19.67 14.55 -17.87
N TRP A 68 -20.54 14.01 -18.73
CA TRP A 68 -21.66 14.73 -19.33
C TRP A 68 -22.96 14.65 -18.54
N CYS A 69 -23.04 13.83 -17.48
CA CYS A 69 -24.28 13.62 -16.72
C CYS A 69 -24.21 14.31 -15.36
N ASN A 70 -23.21 13.97 -14.54
CA ASN A 70 -23.01 14.50 -13.19
C ASN A 70 -24.29 14.66 -12.33
N THR A 71 -25.30 13.82 -12.56
CA THR A 71 -26.57 13.88 -11.83
C THR A 71 -26.38 13.26 -10.44
N ALA A 72 -26.94 13.90 -9.41
CA ALA A 72 -26.98 13.34 -8.07
C ALA A 72 -27.82 12.06 -8.03
N VAL A 73 -27.29 11.02 -7.41
CA VAL A 73 -27.91 9.70 -7.26
C VAL A 73 -27.97 9.35 -5.79
N ILE A 74 -29.15 8.96 -5.31
CA ILE A 74 -29.34 8.50 -3.94
C ILE A 74 -28.93 7.03 -3.88
N LYS A 75 -28.07 6.69 -2.94
CA LYS A 75 -27.59 5.33 -2.66
C LYS A 75 -28.62 4.61 -1.77
N GLU A 76 -28.93 3.37 -2.13
CA GLU A 76 -29.66 2.46 -1.23
C GLU A 76 -28.73 1.85 -0.18
N ALA A 77 -29.17 1.74 1.08
CA ALA A 77 -28.32 1.34 2.21
C ALA A 77 -27.62 -0.01 2.00
N ASP A 78 -28.30 -0.96 1.35
CA ASP A 78 -27.84 -2.35 1.20
C ASP A 78 -27.19 -2.63 -0.16
N CYS A 79 -27.04 -1.62 -1.00
CA CYS A 79 -26.52 -1.78 -2.35
C CYS A 79 -25.37 -0.81 -2.64
N ASP A 80 -24.24 -1.36 -3.06
CA ASP A 80 -23.09 -0.57 -3.53
C ASP A 80 -23.20 -0.16 -5.01
N ALA A 81 -24.41 -0.28 -5.59
CA ALA A 81 -24.73 0.21 -6.93
C ALA A 81 -25.51 1.52 -6.87
N GLY A 82 -25.09 2.51 -7.66
CA GLY A 82 -25.88 3.68 -7.99
C GLY A 82 -26.48 3.53 -9.39
N ARG A 83 -27.81 3.71 -9.51
CA ARG A 83 -28.48 3.81 -10.82
C ARG A 83 -28.83 5.27 -11.09
N CYS A 84 -28.16 5.87 -12.07
CA CYS A 84 -28.39 7.26 -12.42
C CYS A 84 -29.75 7.46 -13.10
N PRO A 85 -30.64 8.36 -12.61
CA PRO A 85 -31.93 8.63 -13.25
C PRO A 85 -31.82 9.41 -14.56
N GLY A 86 -30.76 10.22 -14.73
CA GLY A 86 -30.56 11.05 -15.92
C GLY A 86 -30.06 10.28 -17.15
N CYS A 87 -29.14 9.33 -16.96
CA CYS A 87 -28.53 8.58 -18.06
C CYS A 87 -28.65 7.05 -17.95
N SER A 88 -29.37 6.54 -16.95
CA SER A 88 -29.55 5.10 -16.69
C SER A 88 -28.27 4.29 -16.45
N TYR A 89 -27.12 4.96 -16.26
CA TYR A 89 -25.86 4.28 -15.98
C TYR A 89 -25.85 3.68 -14.59
N VAL A 90 -25.46 2.41 -14.49
CA VAL A 90 -25.31 1.67 -13.24
C VAL A 90 -23.83 1.56 -12.91
N PHE A 91 -23.44 2.06 -11.75
CA PHE A 91 -22.03 2.17 -11.35
C PHE A 91 -21.82 1.77 -9.89
N CYS A 92 -20.60 1.33 -9.57
CA CYS A 92 -20.19 1.12 -8.18
C CYS A 92 -19.97 2.48 -7.49
N VAL A 93 -20.58 2.68 -6.33
CA VAL A 93 -20.47 3.93 -5.56
C VAL A 93 -19.05 4.18 -5.03
N HIS A 94 -18.26 3.12 -4.84
CA HIS A 94 -16.90 3.21 -4.30
C HIS A 94 -15.84 3.53 -5.35
N CYS A 95 -15.86 2.83 -6.49
CA CYS A 95 -14.85 3.01 -7.54
C CYS A 95 -15.30 3.88 -8.71
N ARG A 96 -16.59 4.26 -8.76
CA ARG A 96 -17.18 5.08 -9.83
C ARG A 96 -17.07 4.47 -11.24
N ARG A 97 -16.88 3.15 -11.34
CA ARG A 97 -16.87 2.38 -12.61
C ARG A 97 -18.15 1.57 -12.76
N GLY A 98 -18.29 0.85 -13.87
CA GLY A 98 -19.41 -0.07 -14.08
C GLY A 98 -19.58 -0.99 -12.88
N TYR A 99 -20.83 -1.20 -12.48
CA TYR A 99 -21.14 -2.04 -11.33
C TYR A 99 -20.65 -3.47 -11.56
N HIS A 100 -19.93 -4.01 -10.57
CA HIS A 100 -19.22 -5.28 -10.63
C HIS A 100 -19.75 -6.30 -9.61
N GLY A 101 -20.95 -6.10 -9.07
CA GLY A 101 -21.59 -7.07 -8.19
C GLY A 101 -20.80 -7.28 -6.89
N VAL A 102 -20.50 -8.56 -6.61
CA VAL A 102 -19.74 -9.02 -5.45
C VAL A 102 -18.22 -8.90 -5.63
N ASP A 103 -17.75 -8.68 -6.87
CA ASP A 103 -16.32 -8.56 -7.11
C ASP A 103 -15.78 -7.29 -6.45
N PRO A 104 -14.58 -7.33 -5.83
CA PRO A 104 -13.99 -6.14 -5.26
C PRO A 104 -13.64 -5.08 -6.31
N CYS A 105 -13.56 -3.82 -5.89
CA CYS A 105 -13.16 -2.74 -6.78
C CYS A 105 -11.77 -3.01 -7.37
N ALA A 106 -11.63 -2.83 -8.68
CA ALA A 106 -10.33 -2.89 -9.33
C ALA A 106 -9.48 -1.66 -8.95
N PHE A 107 -8.25 -1.92 -8.53
CA PHE A 107 -7.26 -0.89 -8.27
C PHE A 107 -6.45 -0.60 -9.55
N ASN A 108 -6.28 0.69 -9.88
CA ASN A 108 -5.58 1.12 -11.10
C ASN A 108 -4.31 1.95 -10.82
N GLY A 109 -3.85 2.00 -9.58
CA GLY A 109 -2.64 2.72 -9.18
C GLY A 109 -1.43 1.81 -8.99
N ASP A 110 -0.40 2.35 -8.34
CA ASP A 110 0.74 1.59 -7.86
C ASP A 110 0.37 0.76 -6.62
N LYS A 111 0.58 -0.55 -6.71
CA LYS A 111 0.25 -1.52 -5.65
C LYS A 111 1.00 -1.21 -4.36
N ARG A 112 2.24 -0.68 -4.44
CA ARG A 112 3.03 -0.30 -3.25
C ARG A 112 2.36 0.80 -2.46
N ILE A 113 1.93 1.87 -3.13
CA ILE A 113 1.23 2.99 -2.49
C ILE A 113 -0.02 2.50 -1.75
N LEU A 114 -0.78 1.58 -2.35
CA LEU A 114 -1.97 1.01 -1.71
C LEU A 114 -1.64 0.22 -0.45
N VAL A 115 -0.57 -0.59 -0.48
CA VAL A 115 -0.13 -1.38 0.68
C VAL A 115 0.39 -0.45 1.76
N ASP A 116 1.20 0.55 1.43
CA ASP A 116 1.73 1.52 2.38
C ASP A 116 0.60 2.28 3.09
N GLU A 117 -0.39 2.76 2.32
CA GLU A 117 -1.60 3.39 2.86
C GLU A 117 -2.38 2.42 3.76
N TYR A 118 -2.54 1.18 3.32
CA TYR A 118 -3.28 0.18 4.08
C TYR A 118 -2.57 -0.19 5.39
N GLU A 119 -1.25 -0.36 5.40
CA GLU A 119 -0.50 -0.72 6.61
C GLU A 119 -0.43 0.44 7.61
N GLY A 120 -0.23 1.67 7.11
CA GLY A 120 -0.19 2.90 7.91
C GLY A 120 -1.57 3.42 8.35
N ALA A 121 -2.66 2.90 7.79
CA ALA A 121 -4.00 3.35 8.11
C ALA A 121 -4.46 2.97 9.54
N ASP A 122 -5.34 3.82 10.08
CA ASP A 122 -6.09 3.53 11.30
C ASP A 122 -7.13 2.41 11.07
N VAL A 123 -7.69 1.88 12.16
CA VAL A 123 -8.62 0.75 12.13
C VAL A 123 -9.84 1.03 11.25
N LYS A 124 -10.41 2.23 11.29
CA LYS A 124 -11.61 2.58 10.51
C LYS A 124 -11.30 2.69 9.03
N THR A 125 -10.17 3.31 8.69
CA THR A 125 -9.71 3.40 7.29
C THR A 125 -9.39 2.02 6.73
N LYS A 126 -8.71 1.14 7.49
CA LYS A 126 -8.47 -0.26 7.11
C LYS A 126 -9.77 -1.00 6.80
N GLN A 127 -10.79 -0.90 7.67
CA GLN A 127 -12.08 -1.54 7.43
C GLN A 127 -12.77 -1.03 6.16
N ASN A 128 -12.67 0.28 5.87
CA ASN A 128 -13.22 0.84 4.65
C ASN A 128 -12.48 0.35 3.39
N MET A 129 -11.15 0.24 3.46
CA MET A 129 -10.33 -0.31 2.39
C MET A 129 -10.64 -1.80 2.16
N GLU A 130 -10.77 -2.59 3.23
CA GLU A 130 -11.13 -4.01 3.16
C GLU A 130 -12.52 -4.22 2.53
N LYS A 131 -13.50 -3.35 2.82
CA LYS A 131 -14.82 -3.38 2.17
C LYS A 131 -14.73 -3.06 0.68
N ARG A 132 -13.89 -2.09 0.30
CA ARG A 132 -13.76 -1.62 -1.08
C ARG A 132 -12.98 -2.57 -1.97
N TYR A 133 -11.82 -3.03 -1.50
CA TYR A 133 -10.85 -3.80 -2.29
C TYR A 133 -10.81 -5.29 -1.95
N GLY A 134 -11.51 -5.69 -0.88
CA GLY A 134 -11.54 -7.06 -0.39
C GLY A 134 -10.38 -7.34 0.57
N ARG A 135 -10.71 -7.80 1.77
CA ARG A 135 -9.75 -8.13 2.83
C ARG A 135 -8.66 -9.10 2.39
N ALA A 136 -9.06 -10.24 1.81
CA ALA A 136 -8.12 -11.27 1.36
C ALA A 136 -7.17 -10.73 0.28
N ARG A 137 -7.68 -9.91 -0.64
CA ARG A 137 -6.89 -9.32 -1.72
C ARG A 137 -5.85 -8.34 -1.19
N LEU A 138 -6.22 -7.45 -0.27
CA LEU A 138 -5.28 -6.52 0.35
C LEU A 138 -4.19 -7.26 1.12
N ARG A 139 -4.58 -8.28 1.89
CA ARG A 139 -3.62 -9.11 2.65
C ARG A 139 -2.62 -9.81 1.73
N ASN A 140 -3.12 -10.49 0.69
CA ASN A 140 -2.28 -11.16 -0.28
C ASN A 140 -1.30 -10.16 -0.94
N LEU A 141 -1.75 -8.94 -1.21
CA LEU A 141 -0.88 -7.92 -1.78
C LEU A 141 0.20 -7.45 -0.80
N CYS A 142 -0.14 -7.25 0.48
CA CYS A 142 0.85 -6.99 1.52
C CYS A 142 1.88 -8.12 1.61
N ASP A 143 1.43 -9.37 1.59
CA ASP A 143 2.28 -10.55 1.70
C ASP A 143 3.20 -10.68 0.47
N GLU A 144 2.68 -10.46 -0.74
CA GLU A 144 3.45 -10.43 -1.99
C GLU A 144 4.57 -9.39 -1.94
N ILE A 145 4.28 -8.14 -1.54
CA ILE A 145 5.27 -7.07 -1.48
C ILE A 145 6.33 -7.36 -0.42
N LYS A 146 5.93 -7.84 0.75
CA LYS A 146 6.86 -8.25 1.82
C LYS A 146 7.76 -9.39 1.36
N ALA A 147 7.22 -10.37 0.64
CA ALA A 147 7.99 -11.48 0.10
C ALA A 147 9.04 -10.98 -0.91
N GLU A 148 8.66 -10.08 -1.83
CA GLU A 148 9.59 -9.48 -2.79
C GLU A 148 10.72 -8.71 -2.11
N GLU A 149 10.42 -7.89 -1.11
CA GLU A 149 11.43 -7.14 -0.36
C GLU A 149 12.38 -8.07 0.40
N TRP A 150 11.83 -9.10 1.02
CA TRP A 150 12.63 -10.08 1.75
C TRP A 150 13.59 -10.80 0.79
N VAL A 151 13.10 -11.26 -0.37
CA VAL A 151 13.93 -11.92 -1.39
C VAL A 151 15.02 -10.99 -1.89
N SER A 152 14.72 -9.71 -2.12
CA SER A 152 15.71 -8.73 -2.57
C SER A 152 16.82 -8.47 -1.55
N LYS A 153 16.55 -8.63 -0.25
CA LYS A 153 17.52 -8.37 0.83
C LYS A 153 18.33 -9.63 1.20
N ASN A 154 17.71 -10.81 1.13
CA ASN A 154 18.26 -12.04 1.73
C ASN A 154 18.67 -13.11 0.71
N ALA A 155 18.27 -12.97 -0.56
CA ALA A 155 18.54 -13.97 -1.59
C ALA A 155 19.29 -13.37 -2.78
N LYS A 156 20.04 -14.22 -3.49
CA LYS A 156 20.69 -13.89 -4.76
C LYS A 156 20.22 -14.83 -5.86
N GLN A 157 20.13 -14.32 -7.10
CA GLN A 157 19.66 -15.11 -8.23
C GLN A 157 20.72 -16.08 -8.75
N CYS A 158 20.36 -17.36 -8.92
CA CYS A 158 21.24 -18.35 -9.54
C CYS A 158 21.73 -17.88 -10.92
N PRO A 159 23.04 -17.91 -11.23
CA PRO A 159 23.54 -17.43 -12.52
C PRO A 159 23.05 -18.25 -13.72
N LYS A 160 22.67 -19.52 -13.52
CA LYS A 160 22.17 -20.41 -14.58
C LYS A 160 20.67 -20.25 -14.83
N CYS A 161 19.83 -20.32 -13.78
CA CYS A 161 18.37 -20.39 -13.92
C CYS A 161 17.60 -19.22 -13.31
N LYS A 162 18.30 -18.24 -12.72
CA LYS A 162 17.74 -17.05 -12.04
C LYS A 162 16.86 -17.32 -10.81
N PHE A 163 16.67 -18.59 -10.42
CA PHE A 163 15.97 -18.94 -9.19
C PHE A 163 16.63 -18.26 -7.98
N PRO A 164 15.86 -17.59 -7.09
CA PRO A 164 16.40 -17.01 -5.85
C PRO A 164 16.99 -18.10 -4.95
N VAL A 165 18.21 -17.89 -4.50
CA VAL A 165 18.92 -18.79 -3.57
C VAL A 165 19.26 -17.98 -2.33
N GLU A 166 18.90 -18.49 -1.16
CA GLU A 166 19.28 -17.97 0.15
C GLU A 166 20.57 -18.65 0.64
N LYS A 167 21.43 -17.91 1.35
CA LYS A 167 22.61 -18.49 2.01
C LYS A 167 22.24 -18.92 3.42
N MET A 168 21.95 -20.21 3.58
CA MET A 168 21.57 -20.84 4.87
C MET A 168 22.77 -21.15 5.79
N GLY A 169 23.93 -20.52 5.56
CA GLY A 169 25.21 -20.86 6.20
C GLY A 169 26.15 -21.64 5.29
N GLY A 170 27.34 -21.97 5.79
CA GLY A 170 28.38 -22.70 5.05
C GLY A 170 29.21 -21.86 4.07
N CYS A 171 30.02 -22.54 3.28
CA CYS A 171 31.02 -21.93 2.40
C CYS A 171 30.40 -21.19 1.21
N ASN A 172 31.19 -20.31 0.58
CA ASN A 172 30.78 -19.50 -0.55
C ASN A 172 30.60 -20.28 -1.87
N LYS A 173 30.86 -21.60 -1.88
CA LYS A 173 30.41 -22.50 -2.95
C LYS A 173 28.97 -22.94 -2.67
N MET A 174 28.02 -22.32 -3.37
CA MET A 174 26.60 -22.63 -3.27
C MET A 174 26.18 -23.57 -4.39
N VAL A 175 25.14 -24.38 -4.14
CA VAL A 175 24.49 -25.22 -5.15
C VAL A 175 23.04 -24.80 -5.27
N CYS A 176 22.58 -24.47 -6.48
CA CYS A 176 21.20 -24.11 -6.70
C CYS A 176 20.29 -25.33 -6.53
N SER A 177 19.34 -25.27 -5.60
CA SER A 177 18.37 -26.34 -5.33
C SER A 177 17.50 -26.69 -6.55
N LYS A 178 17.16 -25.72 -7.40
CA LYS A 178 16.32 -25.93 -8.58
C LYS A 178 17.04 -26.61 -9.75
N CYS A 179 18.27 -26.19 -10.07
CA CYS A 179 18.96 -26.62 -11.29
C CYS A 179 20.27 -27.38 -11.08
N GLY A 180 20.64 -27.61 -9.80
CA GLY A 180 21.84 -28.33 -9.38
C GLY A 180 23.17 -27.63 -9.70
N SER A 181 23.15 -26.43 -10.31
CA SER A 181 24.39 -25.75 -10.69
C SER A 181 25.12 -25.22 -9.46
N ALA A 182 26.40 -25.58 -9.32
CA ALA A 182 27.30 -24.93 -8.38
C ALA A 182 27.67 -23.52 -8.86
N PHE A 183 27.79 -22.58 -7.93
CA PHE A 183 28.20 -21.20 -8.19
C PHE A 183 28.84 -20.56 -6.96
N CYS A 184 29.65 -19.52 -7.18
CA CYS A 184 30.25 -18.72 -6.10
C CYS A 184 29.25 -17.65 -5.61
N TRP A 185 28.99 -17.60 -4.31
CA TRP A 185 28.08 -16.62 -3.69
C TRP A 185 28.60 -15.19 -3.73
N ILE A 186 29.92 -15.00 -3.77
CA ILE A 186 30.55 -13.69 -3.75
C ILE A 186 30.37 -13.01 -5.12
N CYS A 187 30.85 -13.66 -6.18
CA CYS A 187 30.88 -13.08 -7.52
C CYS A 187 29.73 -13.53 -8.44
N MET A 188 28.88 -14.46 -7.98
CA MET A 188 27.79 -15.06 -8.77
C MET A 188 28.27 -15.80 -10.03
N HIS A 189 29.54 -16.23 -10.08
CA HIS A 189 30.07 -17.01 -11.19
C HIS A 189 29.67 -18.49 -11.09
N ARG A 190 29.34 -19.11 -12.24
CA ARG A 190 29.01 -20.53 -12.31
C ARG A 190 30.28 -21.37 -12.19
N LEU A 191 30.30 -22.32 -11.26
CA LEU A 191 31.43 -23.22 -11.05
C LEU A 191 31.26 -24.44 -11.96
N THR A 192 32.16 -24.57 -12.94
CA THR A 192 32.02 -25.55 -14.05
C THR A 192 33.25 -26.45 -14.24
N GLY A 193 34.32 -26.23 -13.48
CA GLY A 193 35.54 -27.03 -13.52
C GLY A 193 35.37 -28.43 -12.95
N VAL A 194 36.38 -29.28 -13.20
CA VAL A 194 36.49 -30.63 -12.60
C VAL A 194 36.51 -30.52 -11.08
N ASP A 195 37.22 -29.52 -10.55
CA ASP A 195 37.13 -29.10 -9.16
C ASP A 195 36.42 -27.73 -9.03
N PRO A 196 35.19 -27.70 -8.46
CA PRO A 196 34.46 -26.45 -8.20
C PRO A 196 35.16 -25.50 -7.20
N TYR A 197 36.19 -25.95 -6.48
CA TYR A 197 36.92 -25.16 -5.50
C TYR A 197 38.11 -24.36 -6.08
N ASP A 198 38.56 -24.68 -7.30
CA ASP A 198 39.66 -23.97 -8.00
C ASP A 198 39.41 -22.46 -8.07
N HIS A 199 38.15 -22.05 -8.21
CA HIS A 199 37.76 -20.64 -8.25
C HIS A 199 38.24 -19.84 -7.02
N PHE A 200 38.30 -20.48 -5.85
CA PHE A 200 38.75 -19.87 -4.59
C PHE A 200 40.26 -20.01 -4.39
N GLN A 201 40.95 -20.80 -5.21
CA GLN A 201 42.40 -21.01 -5.15
C GLN A 201 43.15 -20.24 -6.24
N ASP A 202 42.44 -19.67 -7.23
CA ASP A 202 43.03 -18.89 -8.31
C ASP A 202 43.20 -17.41 -7.92
N PRO A 203 44.45 -16.88 -7.84
CA PRO A 203 44.73 -15.47 -7.55
C PRO A 203 44.12 -14.48 -8.55
N GLN A 204 43.73 -14.91 -9.75
CA GLN A 204 43.06 -14.06 -10.72
C GLN A 204 41.65 -13.66 -10.27
N ASN A 205 40.99 -14.49 -9.45
CA ASN A 205 39.68 -14.21 -8.88
C ASN A 205 39.81 -13.32 -7.63
N LYS A 206 40.29 -12.09 -7.78
CA LYS A 206 40.69 -11.18 -6.68
C LYS A 206 39.71 -11.08 -5.51
N ASN A 207 38.40 -11.09 -5.79
CA ASN A 207 37.36 -10.97 -4.75
C ASN A 207 36.98 -12.32 -4.10
N CYS A 208 37.41 -13.45 -4.69
CA CYS A 208 37.01 -14.80 -4.27
C CYS A 208 38.20 -15.66 -3.84
N PHE A 209 39.43 -15.30 -4.24
CA PHE A 209 40.65 -15.97 -3.83
C PHE A 209 40.75 -16.01 -2.30
N MET A 210 40.95 -17.21 -1.75
CA MET A 210 41.01 -17.53 -0.32
C MET A 210 39.73 -17.21 0.48
N ASN A 211 38.64 -16.82 -0.19
CA ASN A 211 37.39 -16.42 0.47
C ASN A 211 36.34 -17.53 0.50
N LEU A 212 36.72 -18.82 0.42
CA LEU A 212 35.76 -19.93 0.45
C LEU A 212 34.94 -19.96 1.76
N MET A 213 35.60 -19.75 2.90
CA MET A 213 34.99 -19.83 4.24
C MET A 213 34.65 -18.47 4.84
N MET A 214 35.00 -17.36 4.16
CA MET A 214 34.74 -16.01 4.68
C MET A 214 33.23 -15.76 4.89
N GLY A 215 32.89 -15.20 6.06
CA GLY A 215 31.50 -14.91 6.43
C GLY A 215 30.70 -16.14 6.85
N ILE A 216 31.38 -17.17 7.36
CA ILE A 216 30.80 -18.16 8.27
C ILE A 216 31.02 -17.59 9.67
N GLU A 217 29.96 -17.42 10.45
CA GLU A 217 30.11 -17.15 11.89
C GLU A 217 30.68 -18.41 12.51
N ASP A 218 31.87 -18.32 13.09
CA ASP A 218 32.47 -19.41 13.86
C ASP A 218 31.58 -19.65 15.07
N SER A 219 30.77 -20.70 15.02
CA SER A 219 30.03 -21.18 16.17
C SER A 219 30.93 -22.10 17.02
N ASP A 220 32.08 -21.60 17.47
CA ASP A 220 32.97 -22.28 18.40
C ASP A 220 33.43 -21.19 19.40
N GLU A 221 33.20 -21.24 20.72
CA GLU A 221 33.58 -22.27 21.66
C GLU A 221 32.60 -22.32 22.86
N GLU A 222 31.97 -23.48 23.12
CA GLU A 222 31.51 -23.82 24.47
C GLU A 222 32.75 -24.10 25.35
N GLY A 223 33.32 -23.04 25.92
CA GLY A 223 34.24 -23.11 27.05
C GLY A 223 33.48 -22.79 28.32
N GLY A 224 33.07 -23.81 29.07
CA GLY A 224 32.39 -23.63 30.35
C GLY A 224 33.33 -23.06 31.42
N GLU A 225 32.81 -22.13 32.23
CA GLU A 225 33.00 -22.06 33.67
C GLU A 225 31.91 -21.15 34.28
N ASN A 226 31.38 -21.61 35.41
CA ASN A 226 30.20 -21.13 36.12
C ASN A 226 30.57 -20.00 37.10
N ASP A 227 29.65 -19.06 37.36
CA ASP A 227 29.15 -18.71 38.71
C ASP A 227 28.62 -17.26 38.79
N GLY A 228 27.31 -17.17 39.10
CA GLY A 228 26.69 -16.23 40.03
C GLY A 228 26.65 -14.74 39.68
N ASP A 229 25.45 -14.23 39.35
CA ASP A 229 24.65 -13.54 40.37
C ASP A 229 23.27 -13.11 39.81
N ASP A 230 22.24 -13.45 40.59
CA ASP A 230 20.84 -13.07 40.42
C ASP A 230 20.64 -11.55 40.41
N PHE A 231 19.86 -11.05 39.44
CA PHE A 231 18.96 -9.93 39.69
C PHE A 231 17.72 -10.02 38.79
N ASP A 232 16.60 -10.39 39.40
CA ASP A 232 15.25 -10.33 38.83
C ASP A 232 14.85 -8.88 38.52
N GLU A 233 14.45 -8.57 37.27
CA GLU A 233 13.41 -7.55 37.05
C GLU A 233 12.64 -7.70 35.72
N ALA A 234 11.35 -8.01 35.87
CA ALA A 234 10.22 -7.64 35.02
C ALA A 234 10.16 -8.13 33.55
N ALA A 235 9.27 -9.11 33.36
CA ALA A 235 8.68 -9.50 32.08
C ALA A 235 8.03 -8.30 31.34
N VAL A 236 8.61 -7.90 30.22
CA VAL A 236 7.92 -7.16 29.16
C VAL A 236 7.43 -8.19 28.14
N ARG A 237 6.11 -8.37 28.07
CA ARG A 237 5.45 -9.12 27.00
C ARG A 237 5.63 -8.34 25.69
N ASP A 238 6.65 -8.69 24.94
CA ASP A 238 6.87 -8.24 23.58
C ASP A 238 6.10 -9.15 22.61
N ASP A 239 4.80 -8.87 22.46
CA ASP A 239 3.88 -9.57 21.55
C ASP A 239 4.21 -9.28 20.05
N GLY A 240 5.44 -8.83 19.72
CA GLY A 240 5.92 -8.51 18.37
C GLY A 240 6.95 -9.49 17.79
N LEU A 241 7.65 -10.29 18.62
CA LEU A 241 8.72 -11.16 18.14
C LEU A 241 8.20 -12.50 17.58
N PHE A 242 7.04 -12.95 18.04
CA PHE A 242 6.41 -14.18 17.56
C PHE A 242 5.95 -14.08 16.09
N VAL A 243 5.52 -12.89 15.65
CA VAL A 243 5.03 -12.64 14.29
C VAL A 243 6.16 -12.70 13.25
N LEU A 244 7.39 -12.32 13.61
CA LEU A 244 8.54 -12.33 12.71
C LEU A 244 9.07 -13.74 12.47
N GLU A 245 9.00 -14.62 13.47
CA GLU A 245 9.41 -16.01 13.33
C GLU A 245 8.35 -16.83 12.58
N GLU A 246 7.06 -16.53 12.77
CA GLU A 246 5.97 -17.07 11.94
C GLU A 246 6.01 -16.55 10.50
N LEU A 247 6.32 -15.28 10.25
CA LEU A 247 6.51 -14.76 8.88
C LEU A 247 7.77 -15.34 8.23
N ARG A 248 8.88 -15.49 8.96
CA ARG A 248 10.09 -16.18 8.47
C ARG A 248 9.78 -17.65 8.14
N ASN A 249 8.95 -18.31 8.94
CA ASN A 249 8.53 -19.69 8.71
C ASN A 249 7.51 -19.82 7.57
N VAL A 250 6.54 -18.92 7.44
CA VAL A 250 5.54 -18.92 6.36
C VAL A 250 6.15 -18.51 5.02
N LEU A 251 7.02 -17.50 5.01
CA LEU A 251 7.74 -17.05 3.81
C LEU A 251 8.86 -18.03 3.43
N GLY A 252 9.57 -18.58 4.42
CA GLY A 252 10.53 -19.67 4.22
C GLY A 252 9.86 -20.96 3.74
N GLN A 253 8.65 -21.26 4.22
CA GLN A 253 7.83 -22.35 3.69
C GLN A 253 7.31 -22.04 2.29
N ALA A 254 6.92 -20.81 1.96
CA ALA A 254 6.50 -20.46 0.59
C ALA A 254 7.64 -20.60 -0.43
N VAL A 255 8.86 -20.20 -0.05
CA VAL A 255 10.08 -20.45 -0.85
C VAL A 255 10.37 -21.95 -0.94
N ARG A 256 10.14 -22.73 0.12
CA ARG A 256 10.24 -24.22 0.11
C ARG A 256 9.10 -24.91 -0.66
N MET A 257 7.90 -24.33 -0.72
CA MET A 257 6.78 -24.86 -1.49
C MET A 257 7.00 -24.64 -2.99
N LEU A 258 7.67 -23.55 -3.38
CA LEU A 258 8.17 -23.34 -4.75
C LEU A 258 9.40 -24.20 -5.11
N GLN A 259 9.96 -24.97 -4.17
CA GLN A 259 11.04 -25.95 -4.39
C GLN A 259 10.50 -27.36 -4.73
N ASN A 260 9.20 -27.62 -4.63
CA ASN A 260 8.56 -28.92 -4.85
C ASN A 260 7.58 -28.95 -6.05
N ILE A 261 7.72 -28.02 -7.00
CA ILE A 261 7.07 -28.05 -8.34
C ILE A 261 8.17 -27.93 -9.39
#